data_AF-A0AAD7F0Z2-F1
#
_entry.id   AF-A0AAD7F0Z2-F1
#
_cell.length_a   1.000
_cell.length_b   1.000
_cell.length_c   1.000
_cell.angle_alpha   90.00
_cell.angle_beta   90.00
_cell.angle_gamma   90.00
#
_symmetry.space_group_name_H-M   'P 1'
#
loop_
_entity.id
_entity.type
_entity.pdbx_description
1 polymer ?
#
loop_
_entity_poly.entity_id
_entity_poly.type
_entity_poly.pdbx_seq_one_letter_code
_entity_poly.pdbx_strand_id
1 'polypeptide(L)' 'MTAHKAQGKTMKSVVLDLESTSGTESPYVMLSRATSLAGVYILRPFQKKVIQRRPSQDVREEFRRLDMLTHQT' A
#
# COMPACT_ATOMS: atom_id res chain seq x y z
N MET A 1 13.07 9.33 3.00
CA MET A 1 11.88 9.75 2.22
C MET A 1 10.65 9.17 2.91
N THR A 2 9.58 9.95 3.10
CA THR A 2 8.32 9.45 3.69
C THR A 2 7.43 8.83 2.63
N ALA A 3 6.48 7.96 3.04
CA ALA A 3 5.51 7.35 2.12
C ALA A 3 4.73 8.42 1.31
N HIS A 4 4.32 9.51 1.96
CA HIS A 4 3.64 10.64 1.31
C HIS A 4 4.49 11.28 0.20
N LYS A 5 5.79 11.55 0.46
CA LYS A 5 6.69 12.13 -0.55
C LYS A 5 7.05 11.14 -1.67
N ALA A 6 6.88 9.84 -1.43
CA ALA A 6 7.14 8.80 -2.41
C ALA A 6 5.96 8.57 -3.36
N GLN A 7 4.75 9.02 -3.00
CA GLN A 7 3.55 8.82 -3.81
C GLN A 7 3.72 9.36 -5.24
N GLY A 8 3.27 8.59 -6.22
CA GLY A 8 3.41 8.91 -7.65
C GLY A 8 4.79 8.58 -8.25
N LYS A 9 5.81 8.23 -7.44
CA LYS A 9 7.14 7.88 -7.95
C LYS A 9 7.27 6.41 -8.32
N THR A 10 8.12 6.12 -9.30
CA THR A 10 8.52 4.76 -9.69
C THR A 10 10.01 4.58 -9.42
N MET A 11 10.39 3.47 -8.78
CA MET A 11 11.74 3.20 -8.32
C MET A 11 12.16 1.78 -8.70
N LYS A 12 13.41 1.62 -9.15
CA LYS A 12 13.99 0.30 -9.46
C LYS A 12 14.22 -0.53 -8.19
N SER A 13 14.57 0.13 -7.10
CA SER A 13 14.78 -0.49 -5.79
C SER A 13 14.27 0.39 -4.65
N VAL A 14 13.80 -0.23 -3.58
CA VAL A 14 13.28 0.42 -2.37
C VAL A 14 13.73 -0.33 -1.12
N VAL A 15 14.14 0.41 -0.10
CA VAL A 15 14.43 -0.11 1.24
C VAL A 15 13.34 0.41 2.17
N LEU A 16 12.59 -0.49 2.80
CA LEU A 16 11.33 -0.18 3.48
C LEU A 16 11.35 -0.64 4.94
N ASP A 17 10.98 0.23 5.86
CA ASP A 17 10.58 -0.15 7.22
C ASP A 17 9.06 -0.25 7.30
N LEU A 18 8.53 -1.47 7.21
CA LEU A 18 7.09 -1.71 7.26
C LEU A 18 6.57 -1.74 8.70
N GLU A 19 7.38 -2.13 9.69
CA GLU A 19 6.93 -2.29 11.07
C GLU A 19 6.57 -0.94 11.72
N SER A 20 7.25 0.14 11.33
CA SER A 20 6.95 1.51 11.81
C SER A 20 5.70 2.14 11.17
N THR A 21 4.97 1.44 10.31
CA THR A 21 3.86 2.02 9.54
C THR A 21 2.53 2.00 10.30
N SER A 22 1.82 3.13 10.22
CA SER A 22 0.44 3.27 10.67
C SER A 22 -0.54 3.18 9.51
N GLY A 23 -1.75 2.72 9.79
CA GLY A 23 -2.82 2.59 8.79
C GLY A 23 -2.57 1.48 7.78
N THR A 24 -3.36 1.51 6.70
CA THR A 24 -3.40 0.49 5.64
C THR A 24 -2.72 0.94 4.36
N GLU A 25 -2.71 2.25 4.11
CA GLU A 25 -2.27 2.84 2.84
C GLU A 25 -0.75 2.97 2.78
N SER A 26 -0.09 3.30 3.89
CA SER A 26 1.36 3.54 3.91
C SER A 26 2.18 2.33 3.42
N PRO A 27 1.95 1.09 3.90
CA PRO A 27 2.61 -0.10 3.36
C PRO A 27 2.40 -0.27 1.85
N TYR A 28 1.16 -0.05 1.38
CA TYR A 28 0.82 -0.17 -0.03
C TYR A 28 1.54 0.89 -0.88
N VAL A 29 1.51 2.15 -0.47
CA VAL A 29 2.20 3.24 -1.17
C VAL A 29 3.70 2.95 -1.25
N MET A 30 4.32 2.50 -0.16
CA MET A 30 5.74 2.16 -0.10
C MET A 30 6.11 1.02 -1.04
N LEU A 31 5.36 -0.09 -1.01
CA LEU A 31 5.62 -1.27 -1.85
C LEU A 31 5.34 -1.02 -3.33
N SER A 32 4.27 -0.28 -3.65
CA SER A 32 3.87 0.03 -5.03
C SER A 32 4.83 0.97 -5.77
N ARG A 33 5.88 1.49 -5.11
CA ARG A 33 6.93 2.27 -5.81
C ARG A 33 7.92 1.38 -6.54
N ALA A 34 8.10 0.13 -6.09
CA ALA A 34 9.03 -0.80 -6.71
C ALA A 34 8.47 -1.37 -8.01
N THR A 35 9.29 -1.47 -9.04
CA THR A 35 8.90 -2.08 -10.33
C THR A 35 8.97 -3.61 -10.31
N SER A 36 9.63 -4.22 -9.32
CA SER A 36 9.75 -5.66 -9.20
C SER A 36 9.98 -6.07 -7.74
N LEU A 37 9.65 -7.32 -7.41
CA LEU A 37 9.88 -7.88 -6.07
C LEU A 37 11.38 -7.97 -5.73
N ALA A 38 12.24 -8.24 -6.71
CA ALA A 38 13.70 -8.25 -6.54
C ALA A 38 14.27 -6.87 -6.14
N GLY A 39 13.54 -5.79 -6.43
CA GLY A 39 13.88 -4.44 -5.99
C GLY A 39 13.43 -4.10 -4.56
N VAL A 40 12.73 -5.00 -3.86
CA VAL A 40 12.18 -4.73 -2.53
C VAL A 40 13.08 -5.27 -1.44
N TYR A 41 13.55 -4.39 -0.56
CA TYR A 41 14.36 -4.73 0.59
C TYR A 41 13.62 -4.33 1.86
N ILE A 42 13.41 -5.28 2.76
CA ILE A 42 12.72 -5.05 4.03
C ILE A 42 13.77 -4.82 5.12
N LEU A 43 13.72 -3.65 5.77
CA LEU A 43 14.73 -3.23 6.75
C LEU A 43 14.76 -4.12 8.00
N ARG A 44 13.60 -4.61 8.43
CA ARG A 44 13.44 -5.48 9.61
C ARG A 44 12.18 -6.34 9.50
N PRO A 45 12.11 -7.49 10.21
CA PRO A 45 10.88 -8.28 10.29
C PRO A 45 9.69 -7.42 10.73
N PHE A 46 8.52 -7.71 10.16
CA PHE A 46 7.28 -7.01 10.48
C PHE A 46 6.14 -8.01 10.71
N GLN A 47 5.15 -7.61 11.48
CA GLN A 47 3.97 -8.45 11.70
C GLN A 47 3.10 -8.50 10.44
N LYS A 48 2.67 -9.69 10.03
CA LYS A 48 1.81 -9.89 8.83
C LYS A 48 0.58 -8.98 8.82
N LYS A 49 0.04 -8.66 9.99
CA LYS A 49 -1.09 -7.72 10.15
C LYS A 49 -0.85 -6.37 9.45
N VAL A 50 0.39 -5.88 9.38
CA VAL A 50 0.73 -4.59 8.75
C VAL A 50 0.24 -4.52 7.30
N ILE A 51 0.33 -5.61 6.54
CA ILE A 51 -0.09 -5.67 5.13
C ILE A 51 -1.48 -6.29 4.93
N GLN A 52 -2.13 -6.76 6.00
CA GLN A 52 -3.44 -7.41 5.97
C GLN A 52 -4.56 -6.57 6.62
N ARG A 53 -4.25 -5.34 7.07
CA ARG A 53 -5.26 -4.43 7.62
C ARG A 53 -6.29 -4.10 6.53
N ARG A 54 -7.55 -3.98 6.94
CA ARG A 54 -8.64 -3.55 6.06
C ARG A 54 -8.61 -2.03 5.89
N PRO A 55 -8.89 -1.48 4.70
CA PRO A 55 -9.13 -0.05 4.51
C PRO A 55 -10.25 0.47 5.42
N SER A 56 -10.36 1.79 5.55
CA SER A 56 -11.44 2.42 6.31
C SER A 56 -12.83 2.00 5.82
N GLN A 57 -13.85 2.18 6.65
CA GLN A 57 -15.22 1.85 6.27
C GLN A 57 -15.65 2.64 5.03
N ASP A 58 -15.39 3.93 5.01
CA ASP A 58 -15.73 4.83 3.90
C ASP A 58 -15.12 4.35 2.57
N VAL A 59 -13.85 3.94 2.57
CA VAL A 59 -13.18 3.42 1.37
C VAL A 59 -13.83 2.11 0.90
N ARG A 60 -14.23 1.23 1.81
CA ARG A 60 -14.91 -0.02 1.46
C ARG A 60 -16.33 0.22 0.95
N GLU A 61 -17.03 1.21 1.48
CA GLU A 61 -18.34 1.64 0.97
C GLU A 61 -18.22 2.21 -0.44
N GLU A 62 -17.20 3.02 -0.68
CA GLU A 62 -16.93 3.56 -2.00
C GLU A 62 -16.60 2.47 -3.03
N PHE A 63 -15.74 1.50 -2.67
CA PHE A 63 -15.48 0.35 -3.55
C PHE A 63 -16.74 -0.44 -3.87
N ARG A 64 -17.62 -0.69 -2.89
CA ARG A 64 -18.91 -1.35 -3.14
C ARG A 64 -19.80 -0.54 -4.09
N ARG A 65 -19.84 0.78 -3.94
CA ARG A 65 -20.60 1.67 -4.82
C ARG A 65 -20.07 1.62 -6.26
N LEU A 66 -18.74 1.65 -6.43
CA LEU A 66 -18.09 1.55 -7.72
C LEU A 66 -18.34 0.20 -8.39
N ASP A 67 -18.22 -0.90 -7.64
CA ASP A 67 -18.52 -2.24 -8.15
C ASP A 67 -19.96 -2.34 -8.66
N MET A 68 -20.95 -1.82 -7.92
CA MET A 68 -22.35 -1.80 -8.38
C MET A 68 -22.52 -1.05 -9.70
N LEU A 69 -21.88 0.11 -9.85
CA LEU A 69 -21.95 0.90 -11.08
C LEU A 69 -21.32 0.17 -12.27
N THR A 70 -20.19 -0.50 -12.08
CA THR A 70 -19.53 -1.26 -13.15
C THR A 70 -20.43 -2.36 -13.71
N HIS A 71 -21.30 -2.97 -12.90
CA HIS A 71 -22.21 -4.04 -13.35
C HIS A 71 -23.54 -3.52 -13.93
N GLN A 72 -23.76 -2.20 -13.96
CA GLN A 72 -24.95 -1.56 -14.52
C GLN A 72 -24.74 -0.95 -15.92
N THR A 73 -23.51 -0.97 -16.43
CA THR A 73 -23.11 -0.45 -17.76
C THR A 73 -22.53 -1.56 -18.60
#